data_AF-A0A2E4FK05-F1
#
_entry.id   AF-A0A2E4FK05-F1
#
_cell.length_a   1.000
_cell.length_b   1.000
_cell.length_c   1.000
_cell.angle_alpha   90.00
_cell.angle_beta   90.00
_cell.angle_gamma   90.00
#
_symmetry.space_group_name_H-M   'P 1'
#
loop_
_entity.id
_entity.type
_entity.pdbx_description
1 polymer ?
#
loop_
_entity_poly.entity_id
_entity_poly.type
_entity_poly.pdbx_seq_one_letter_code
_entity_poly.pdbx_strand_id
1 'polypeptide(L)'
;MHTATRLAVPVIRRVRALAPKARLCCYGLYAPPNERMLRDLGVDHVLGGEFEQALLAVASGAPLQPATGSLPRLRFRVPERGGLPPLERYASLQTPTGRRVVGYTEASRGCKHLCRHCPVVPVYGGRFRVVPREVVLADIRTQVEAGARHITFGDPDFFNGVGHAVAIVEALACEFPGVSYDVTIKVEHLKRHRDRLTLLRDTGCQFVVTAVESVDDVVLARLVKGHTRADFEAVVEQCRTIGLPLTPTFIPFTPWVTLRGYFELLRTIDALQLVEHVAPIQLTLRLLIQEGSRLLELERDALGASLGPFDERLLVYPWVHVDPAVDRLQEAVAAVVGRGLTSSRSELFDQLLALTADRLGVATPRRVSDARDRAAVPYLNEPWYC
;
A
#
# COMPACT_ATOMS: atom_id res chain seq x y z
N MET A 1 -1.08 -7.52 0.82
CA MET A 1 0.15 -8.12 0.27
C MET A 1 -0.07 -9.44 -0.50
N HIS A 2 -0.18 -10.63 0.10
CA HIS A 2 -0.13 -11.91 -0.68
C HIS A 2 -1.43 -12.40 -1.31
N THR A 3 -2.53 -11.64 -1.25
CA THR A 3 -3.86 -12.12 -1.70
C THR A 3 -3.83 -12.61 -3.14
N ALA A 4 -3.24 -11.86 -4.06
CA ALA A 4 -3.15 -12.25 -5.47
C ALA A 4 -2.40 -13.59 -5.65
N THR A 5 -1.23 -13.75 -5.03
CA THR A 5 -0.46 -14.99 -5.11
C THR A 5 -1.20 -16.17 -4.50
N ARG A 6 -1.84 -15.99 -3.34
CA ARG A 6 -2.64 -17.04 -2.67
C ARG A 6 -3.86 -17.45 -3.51
N LEU A 7 -4.53 -16.49 -4.17
CA LEU A 7 -5.63 -16.76 -5.08
C LEU A 7 -5.18 -17.44 -6.38
N ALA A 8 -3.94 -17.19 -6.83
CA ALA A 8 -3.39 -17.83 -8.02
C ALA A 8 -3.13 -19.33 -7.83
N VAL A 9 -2.73 -19.79 -6.63
CA VAL A 9 -2.42 -21.21 -6.35
C VAL A 9 -3.53 -22.19 -6.77
N PRO A 10 -4.80 -22.06 -6.33
CA PRO A 10 -5.86 -22.97 -6.76
C PRO A 10 -6.16 -22.87 -8.27
N VAL A 11 -5.97 -21.69 -8.87
CA VAL A 11 -6.14 -21.50 -10.32
C VAL A 11 -5.05 -22.25 -11.09
N ILE A 12 -3.78 -22.13 -10.69
CA ILE A 12 -2.65 -22.84 -11.30
C ILE A 12 -2.88 -24.34 -11.25
N ARG A 13 -3.28 -24.89 -10.09
CA ARG A 13 -3.61 -26.31 -9.93
C ARG A 13 -4.71 -26.76 -10.89
N ARG A 14 -5.78 -25.97 -11.00
CA ARG A 14 -6.90 -26.27 -11.90
C ARG A 14 -6.47 -26.23 -13.37
N VAL A 15 -5.70 -25.22 -13.77
CA VAL A 15 -5.19 -25.11 -15.14
C VAL A 15 -4.27 -26.28 -15.46
N ARG A 16 -3.36 -26.67 -14.57
CA ARG A 16 -2.46 -27.81 -14.79
C ARG A 16 -3.22 -29.14 -14.90
N ALA A 17 -4.30 -29.32 -14.14
CA ALA A 17 -5.16 -30.49 -14.25
C ALA A 17 -5.93 -30.56 -15.59
N LEU A 18 -6.42 -29.42 -16.08
CA LEU A 18 -7.20 -29.33 -17.33
C LEU A 18 -6.33 -29.27 -18.59
N ALA A 19 -5.15 -28.68 -18.49
CA ALA A 19 -4.22 -28.48 -19.59
C ALA A 19 -2.78 -28.83 -19.16
N PRO A 20 -2.44 -30.13 -19.03
CA PRO A 20 -1.13 -30.56 -18.53
C PRO A 20 0.07 -30.05 -19.32
N LYS A 21 -0.12 -29.69 -20.60
CA LYS A 21 0.92 -29.16 -21.50
C LYS A 21 0.92 -27.63 -21.59
N ALA A 22 0.03 -26.92 -20.90
CA ALA A 22 0.01 -25.46 -20.91
C ALA A 22 1.33 -24.91 -20.34
N ARG A 23 1.88 -23.89 -20.98
CA ARG A 23 3.03 -23.14 -20.45
C ARG A 23 2.51 -22.08 -19.50
N LEU A 24 2.94 -22.13 -18.25
CA LEU A 24 2.50 -21.22 -17.19
C LEU A 24 3.61 -20.22 -16.87
N CYS A 25 3.24 -18.95 -16.79
CA CYS A 25 4.14 -17.86 -16.43
C CYS A 25 3.51 -17.06 -15.29
N CYS A 26 4.23 -16.88 -14.19
CA CYS A 26 3.86 -16.01 -13.09
C CYS A 26 4.82 -14.82 -13.05
N TYR A 27 4.31 -13.62 -12.82
CA TYR A 27 5.12 -12.39 -12.82
C TYR A 27 4.65 -11.39 -11.76
N GLY A 28 5.51 -10.42 -11.44
CA GLY A 28 5.23 -9.32 -10.51
C GLY A 28 6.01 -9.42 -9.19
N LEU A 29 5.80 -8.45 -8.30
CA LEU A 29 6.59 -8.27 -7.07
C LEU A 29 6.66 -9.52 -6.19
N TYR A 30 5.56 -10.26 -6.09
CA TYR A 30 5.46 -11.44 -5.23
C TYR A 30 5.84 -12.74 -5.94
N ALA A 31 6.19 -12.73 -7.23
CA ALA A 31 6.51 -13.95 -7.94
C ALA A 31 7.92 -14.48 -7.58
N PRO A 32 9.02 -13.69 -7.64
CA PRO A 32 10.36 -14.20 -7.28
C PRO A 32 10.49 -14.70 -5.84
N PRO A 33 9.97 -14.00 -4.80
CA PRO A 33 10.04 -14.51 -3.42
C PRO A 33 9.37 -15.87 -3.22
N ASN A 34 8.44 -16.23 -4.12
CA ASN A 34 7.68 -17.47 -4.04
C ASN A 34 8.05 -18.46 -5.17
N GLU A 35 9.21 -18.28 -5.82
CA GLU A 35 9.59 -19.06 -7.01
C GLU A 35 9.54 -20.57 -6.75
N ARG A 36 10.14 -21.05 -5.65
CA ARG A 36 10.15 -22.49 -5.32
C ARG A 36 8.75 -23.09 -5.33
N MET A 37 7.82 -22.48 -4.59
CA MET A 37 6.42 -22.94 -4.52
C MET A 37 5.75 -22.89 -5.90
N LEU A 38 5.99 -21.84 -6.68
CA LEU A 38 5.42 -21.72 -8.04
C LEU A 38 5.98 -22.82 -8.97
N ARG A 39 7.28 -23.12 -8.88
CA ARG A 39 7.92 -24.21 -9.65
C ARG A 39 7.33 -25.57 -9.28
N ASP A 40 7.10 -25.82 -7.99
CA ASP A 40 6.48 -27.06 -7.50
C ASP A 40 5.02 -27.22 -8.00
N LEU A 41 4.33 -26.11 -8.27
CA LEU A 41 3.01 -26.11 -8.93
C LEU A 41 3.09 -26.30 -10.46
N GLY A 42 4.29 -26.44 -11.01
CA GLY A 42 4.54 -26.61 -12.44
C GLY A 42 4.55 -25.29 -13.21
N VAL A 43 4.93 -24.16 -12.61
CA VAL A 43 5.10 -22.89 -13.34
C VAL A 43 6.43 -22.90 -14.11
N ASP A 44 6.36 -22.64 -15.42
CA ASP A 44 7.50 -22.70 -16.33
C ASP A 44 8.37 -21.42 -16.29
N HIS A 45 7.77 -20.28 -15.97
CA HIS A 45 8.46 -18.98 -15.95
C HIS A 45 8.04 -18.16 -14.72
N VAL A 46 9.01 -17.67 -13.96
CA VAL A 46 8.79 -16.76 -12.81
C VAL A 46 9.55 -15.47 -13.08
N LEU A 47 8.83 -14.36 -13.20
CA LEU A 47 9.39 -13.05 -13.62
C LEU A 47 9.23 -12.00 -12.52
N GLY A 48 10.24 -11.14 -12.35
CA GLY A 48 10.29 -10.14 -11.27
C GLY A 48 9.50 -8.85 -11.53
N GLY A 49 9.94 -7.74 -10.94
CA GLY A 49 9.23 -6.45 -10.99
C GLY A 49 9.29 -5.70 -12.32
N GLU A 50 10.30 -5.97 -13.16
CA GLU A 50 10.48 -5.38 -14.50
C GLU A 50 10.33 -6.50 -15.55
N PHE A 51 9.10 -7.00 -15.71
CA PHE A 51 8.83 -8.28 -16.35
C PHE A 51 8.46 -8.20 -17.83
N GLU A 52 8.12 -7.02 -18.36
CA GLU A 52 7.41 -6.89 -19.65
C GLU A 52 8.19 -7.46 -20.83
N GLN A 53 9.48 -7.16 -20.92
CA GLN A 53 10.31 -7.68 -22.01
C GLN A 53 10.48 -9.20 -21.92
N ALA A 54 10.63 -9.73 -20.70
CA ALA A 54 10.71 -11.16 -20.47
C ALA A 54 9.37 -11.86 -20.76
N LEU A 55 8.26 -11.24 -20.36
CA LEU A 55 6.92 -11.74 -20.62
C LEU A 55 6.62 -11.78 -22.12
N LEU A 56 7.03 -10.74 -22.87
CA LEU A 56 6.95 -10.72 -24.32
C LEU A 56 7.76 -11.86 -24.94
N ALA A 57 9.00 -12.09 -24.47
CA ALA A 57 9.83 -13.19 -24.96
C ALA A 57 9.19 -14.56 -24.70
N VAL A 58 8.62 -14.77 -23.50
CA VAL A 58 7.88 -16.00 -23.17
C VAL A 58 6.69 -16.20 -24.11
N ALA A 59 5.90 -15.14 -24.33
CA ALA A 59 4.70 -15.18 -25.17
C ALA A 59 5.03 -15.39 -26.66
N SER A 60 6.10 -14.80 -27.16
CA SER A 60 6.53 -14.93 -28.56
C SER A 60 7.39 -16.17 -28.84
N GLY A 61 7.78 -16.92 -27.80
CA GLY A 61 8.72 -18.04 -27.91
C GLY A 61 10.17 -17.61 -28.17
N ALA A 62 10.50 -16.33 -27.97
CA ALA A 62 11.88 -15.85 -28.07
C ALA A 62 12.70 -16.30 -26.86
N PRO A 63 14.04 -16.43 -26.99
CA PRO A 63 14.89 -16.79 -25.88
C PRO A 63 14.84 -15.71 -24.78
N LEU A 64 14.70 -16.14 -23.54
CA LEU A 64 14.87 -15.27 -22.37
C LEU A 64 16.33 -14.86 -22.25
N GLN A 65 16.57 -13.57 -22.01
CA GLN A 65 17.92 -13.13 -21.64
C GLN A 65 18.25 -13.63 -20.23
N PRO A 66 19.51 -14.04 -19.97
CA PRO A 66 19.93 -14.45 -18.64
C PRO A 66 19.66 -13.34 -17.62
N ALA A 67 19.13 -13.69 -16.45
CA ALA A 67 18.95 -12.75 -15.36
C ALA A 67 20.33 -12.30 -14.83
N THR A 68 20.82 -11.16 -15.28
CA THR A 68 22.14 -10.62 -14.91
C THR A 68 22.10 -9.91 -13.56
N GLY A 69 21.56 -10.53 -12.50
CA GLY A 69 21.56 -10.03 -11.09
C GLY A 69 21.04 -8.59 -10.86
N SER A 70 20.59 -7.91 -11.91
CA SER A 70 20.29 -6.49 -11.98
C SER A 70 18.94 -6.33 -12.66
N LEU A 71 18.16 -5.36 -12.19
CA LEU A 71 16.84 -5.10 -12.75
C LEU A 71 17.00 -4.63 -14.21
N PRO A 72 16.35 -5.29 -15.17
CA PRO A 72 16.48 -4.93 -16.58
C PRO A 72 16.04 -3.47 -16.78
N ARG A 73 16.66 -2.81 -17.75
CA ARG A 73 16.25 -1.47 -18.18
C ARG A 73 15.21 -1.60 -19.28
N LEU A 74 13.95 -1.40 -18.94
CA LEU A 74 12.86 -1.46 -19.90
C LEU A 74 12.78 -0.19 -20.74
N ARG A 75 12.37 -0.35 -22.00
CA ARG A 75 11.84 0.75 -22.80
C ARG A 75 10.33 0.80 -22.58
N PHE A 76 9.89 1.75 -21.76
CA PHE A 76 8.46 1.96 -21.50
C PHE A 76 7.72 2.32 -22.80
N ARG A 77 6.50 1.80 -22.91
CA ARG A 77 5.57 2.07 -24.01
C ARG A 77 4.24 2.51 -23.40
N VAL A 78 3.47 3.28 -24.16
CA VAL A 78 2.09 3.61 -23.78
C VAL A 78 1.29 2.30 -23.66
N PRO A 79 0.64 2.02 -22.53
CA PRO A 79 -0.20 0.84 -22.37
C PRO A 79 -1.34 0.80 -23.40
N GLU A 80 -1.52 -0.34 -24.06
CA GLU A 80 -2.68 -0.57 -24.90
C GLU A 80 -3.86 -0.97 -24.01
N ARG A 81 -4.89 -0.11 -23.95
CA ARG A 81 -6.07 -0.29 -23.09
C ARG A 81 -7.31 -0.73 -23.87
N GLY A 82 -7.23 -0.78 -25.21
CA GLY A 82 -8.32 -1.27 -26.06
C GLY A 82 -8.73 -2.70 -25.68
N GLY A 83 -10.05 -2.92 -25.54
CA GLY A 83 -10.61 -4.24 -25.25
C GLY A 83 -10.52 -4.68 -23.78
N LEU A 84 -9.94 -3.88 -22.88
CA LEU A 84 -10.02 -4.13 -21.45
C LEU A 84 -11.44 -3.84 -20.92
N PRO A 85 -11.84 -4.41 -19.77
CA PRO A 85 -13.09 -4.04 -19.11
C PRO A 85 -13.19 -2.51 -18.90
N PRO A 86 -14.40 -1.94 -19.00
CA PRO A 86 -14.60 -0.50 -18.83
C PRO A 86 -14.25 -0.04 -17.40
N LEU A 87 -13.81 1.21 -17.25
CA LEU A 87 -13.27 1.76 -16.00
C LEU A 87 -14.28 1.73 -14.85
N GLU A 88 -15.58 1.79 -15.14
CA GLU A 88 -16.67 1.73 -14.16
C GLU A 88 -16.76 0.40 -13.41
N ARG A 89 -16.08 -0.65 -13.90
CA ARG A 89 -16.01 -1.96 -13.24
C ARG A 89 -14.91 -2.06 -12.18
N TYR A 90 -14.07 -1.04 -12.06
CA TYR A 90 -12.98 -0.97 -11.09
C TYR A 90 -13.35 -0.04 -9.93
N ALA A 91 -12.38 0.18 -9.03
CA ALA A 91 -12.51 1.12 -7.92
C ALA A 91 -12.98 2.50 -8.41
N SER A 92 -13.77 3.18 -7.58
CA SER A 92 -14.28 4.52 -7.83
C SER A 92 -14.02 5.41 -6.64
N LEU A 93 -13.67 6.66 -6.93
CA LEU A 93 -13.48 7.69 -5.92
C LEU A 93 -14.85 8.14 -5.40
N GLN A 94 -15.02 8.09 -4.09
CA GLN A 94 -16.14 8.69 -3.37
C GLN A 94 -15.71 10.07 -2.87
N THR A 95 -16.52 11.09 -3.16
CA THR A 95 -16.32 12.47 -2.71
C THR A 95 -17.61 12.99 -2.08
N PRO A 96 -17.58 14.09 -1.30
CA PRO A 96 -18.80 14.75 -0.85
C PRO A 96 -19.77 15.08 -1.99
N THR A 97 -19.22 15.38 -3.17
CA THR A 97 -19.97 15.76 -4.38
C THR A 97 -20.42 14.58 -5.25
N GLY A 98 -20.11 13.34 -4.85
CA GLY A 98 -20.50 12.13 -5.57
C GLY A 98 -19.33 11.25 -6.02
N ARG A 99 -19.63 10.32 -6.92
CA ARG A 99 -18.70 9.28 -7.40
C ARG A 99 -17.95 9.73 -8.66
N ARG A 100 -16.64 9.42 -8.76
CA ARG A 100 -15.83 9.62 -9.98
C ARG A 100 -15.24 8.30 -10.48
N VAL A 101 -15.21 8.14 -11.80
CA VAL A 101 -14.54 7.03 -12.48
C VAL A 101 -13.03 7.23 -12.38
N VAL A 102 -12.31 6.18 -12.00
CA VAL A 102 -10.88 6.22 -11.69
C VAL A 102 -10.10 5.49 -12.79
N GLY A 103 -9.07 6.16 -13.32
CA GLY A 103 -7.98 5.55 -14.06
C GLY A 103 -6.78 5.27 -13.14
N TYR A 104 -5.84 4.47 -13.62
CA TYR A 104 -4.62 4.09 -12.90
C TYR A 104 -3.40 4.28 -13.79
N THR A 105 -2.32 4.83 -13.24
CA THR A 105 -1.02 4.85 -13.91
C THR A 105 0.12 4.80 -12.88
N GLU A 106 1.36 4.65 -13.35
CA GLU A 106 2.57 4.69 -12.54
C GLU A 106 3.51 5.75 -13.13
N ALA A 107 3.90 6.73 -12.33
CA ALA A 107 4.96 7.67 -12.74
C ALA A 107 6.36 7.08 -12.55
N SER A 108 6.46 6.03 -11.74
CA SER A 108 7.71 5.39 -11.40
C SER A 108 7.52 3.98 -10.86
N ARG A 109 8.62 3.22 -10.85
CA ARG A 109 8.72 1.87 -10.32
C ARG A 109 9.85 1.74 -9.32
N GLY A 110 9.63 0.85 -8.35
CA GLY A 110 10.56 0.63 -7.26
C GLY A 110 10.55 1.78 -6.25
N CYS A 111 11.47 1.70 -5.30
CA CYS A 111 11.58 2.68 -4.23
C CYS A 111 13.03 2.81 -3.78
N LYS A 112 13.47 4.03 -3.45
CA LYS A 112 14.83 4.29 -2.94
C LYS A 112 15.01 3.83 -1.48
N HIS A 113 13.91 3.62 -0.77
CA HIS A 113 13.92 3.22 0.62
C HIS A 113 14.13 1.72 0.80
N LEU A 114 14.56 1.34 2.00
CA LEU A 114 14.89 -0.04 2.38
C LEU A 114 14.10 -0.49 3.62
N CYS A 115 12.85 -0.04 3.75
CA CYS A 115 11.97 -0.38 4.87
C CYS A 115 11.87 -1.91 5.03
N ARG A 116 12.06 -2.43 6.26
CA ARG A 116 12.29 -3.87 6.46
C ARG A 116 11.09 -4.76 6.09
N HIS A 117 9.87 -4.24 6.27
CA HIS A 117 8.61 -4.95 5.97
C HIS A 117 8.19 -4.87 4.51
N CYS A 118 8.79 -3.98 3.73
CA CYS A 118 8.25 -3.59 2.43
C CYS A 118 8.50 -4.68 1.35
N PRO A 119 7.47 -5.11 0.61
CA PRO A 119 7.58 -6.14 -0.43
C PRO A 119 8.28 -5.64 -1.70
N VAL A 120 8.47 -4.32 -1.85
CA VAL A 120 9.22 -3.72 -2.96
C VAL A 120 10.72 -3.96 -2.79
N VAL A 121 11.21 -4.00 -1.55
CA VAL A 121 12.66 -4.07 -1.24
C VAL A 121 13.32 -5.36 -1.73
N PRO A 122 12.75 -6.57 -1.54
CA PRO A 122 13.35 -7.81 -2.05
C PRO A 122 13.55 -7.82 -3.57
N VAL A 123 12.72 -7.07 -4.31
CA VAL A 123 12.77 -7.01 -5.78
C VAL A 123 13.63 -5.85 -6.26
N TYR A 124 13.45 -4.66 -5.69
CA TYR A 124 14.08 -3.44 -6.18
C TYR A 124 15.37 -3.07 -5.45
N GLY A 125 15.55 -3.50 -4.19
CA GLY A 125 16.78 -3.28 -3.43
C GLY A 125 17.21 -1.82 -3.34
N GLY A 126 16.27 -0.88 -3.18
CA GLY A 126 16.56 0.56 -3.15
C GLY A 126 16.71 1.21 -4.53
N ARG A 127 16.44 0.46 -5.62
CA ARG A 127 16.45 1.00 -6.98
C ARG A 127 15.09 1.58 -7.34
N PHE A 128 15.13 2.62 -8.15
CA PHE A 128 13.98 3.39 -8.59
C PHE A 128 14.13 3.74 -10.07
N ARG A 129 13.03 3.70 -10.82
CA ARG A 129 12.98 4.00 -12.25
C ARG A 129 11.80 4.94 -12.53
N VAL A 130 12.04 6.02 -13.25
CA VAL A 130 10.96 6.87 -13.75
C VAL A 130 10.34 6.26 -15.00
N VAL A 131 9.02 6.36 -15.12
CA VAL A 131 8.31 6.13 -16.38
C VAL A 131 8.36 7.46 -17.15
N PRO A 132 8.77 7.50 -18.43
CA PRO A 132 8.89 8.76 -19.15
C PRO A 132 7.57 9.56 -19.15
N ARG A 133 7.67 10.89 -18.95
CA ARG A 133 6.50 11.77 -18.76
C ARG A 133 5.51 11.65 -19.92
N GLU A 134 6.00 11.57 -21.14
CA GLU A 134 5.20 11.42 -22.35
C GLU A 134 4.42 10.10 -22.38
N VAL A 135 4.97 9.02 -21.82
CA VAL A 135 4.28 7.73 -21.69
C VAL A 135 3.17 7.84 -20.65
N VAL A 136 3.44 8.45 -19.49
CA VAL A 136 2.46 8.65 -18.42
C VAL A 136 1.29 9.52 -18.91
N LEU A 137 1.56 10.66 -19.53
CA LEU A 137 0.51 11.56 -20.01
C LEU A 137 -0.30 10.95 -21.17
N ALA A 138 0.34 10.20 -22.07
CA ALA A 138 -0.39 9.48 -23.12
C ALA A 138 -1.31 8.39 -22.54
N ASP A 139 -0.85 7.66 -21.52
CA ASP A 139 -1.67 6.67 -20.81
C ASP A 139 -2.86 7.30 -20.07
N ILE A 140 -2.65 8.47 -19.45
CA ILE A 140 -3.72 9.24 -18.83
C ILE A 140 -4.73 9.69 -19.89
N ARG A 141 -4.27 10.21 -21.04
CA ARG A 141 -5.14 10.68 -22.12
C ARG A 141 -6.14 9.62 -22.56
N THR A 142 -5.66 8.41 -22.85
CA THR A 142 -6.50 7.26 -23.23
C THR A 142 -7.57 6.95 -22.17
N GLN A 143 -7.22 7.05 -20.88
CA GLN A 143 -8.16 6.78 -19.79
C GLN A 143 -9.19 7.92 -19.61
N VAL A 144 -8.78 9.17 -19.78
CA VAL A 144 -9.68 10.33 -19.72
C VAL A 144 -10.67 10.31 -20.88
N GLU A 145 -10.21 9.97 -22.08
CA GLU A 145 -11.07 9.72 -23.25
C GLU A 145 -12.06 8.58 -22.99
N ALA A 146 -11.64 7.54 -22.27
CA ALA A 146 -12.49 6.44 -21.82
C ALA A 146 -13.39 6.78 -20.61
N GLY A 147 -13.42 8.04 -20.16
CA GLY A 147 -14.35 8.51 -19.12
C GLY A 147 -13.76 8.70 -17.73
N ALA A 148 -12.46 8.47 -17.52
CA ALA A 148 -11.81 8.76 -16.24
C ALA A 148 -11.99 10.24 -15.85
N ARG A 149 -12.24 10.47 -14.56
CA ARG A 149 -12.32 11.81 -13.93
C ARG A 149 -11.41 11.93 -12.71
N HIS A 150 -10.68 10.86 -12.41
CA HIS A 150 -9.69 10.77 -11.37
C HIS A 150 -8.58 9.80 -11.80
N ILE A 151 -7.32 10.05 -11.45
CA ILE A 151 -6.19 9.16 -11.71
C ILE A 151 -5.51 8.77 -10.39
N THR A 152 -5.39 7.48 -10.12
CA THR A 152 -4.55 6.98 -9.03
C THR A 152 -3.13 6.74 -9.55
N PHE A 153 -2.14 7.35 -8.90
CA PHE A 153 -0.72 7.05 -9.13
C PHE A 153 -0.28 5.91 -8.21
N GLY A 154 -0.03 4.73 -8.80
CA GLY A 154 0.33 3.49 -8.10
C GLY A 154 1.77 3.39 -7.62
N ASP A 155 2.52 4.48 -7.70
CA ASP A 155 3.91 4.59 -7.25
C ASP A 155 4.05 4.17 -5.77
N PRO A 156 5.03 3.31 -5.41
CA PRO A 156 5.27 2.95 -4.01
C PRO A 156 5.59 4.16 -3.11
N ASP A 157 6.16 5.21 -3.71
CA ASP A 157 6.31 6.53 -3.12
C ASP A 157 6.56 7.54 -4.26
N PHE A 158 5.54 8.34 -4.55
CA PHE A 158 5.46 9.27 -5.67
C PHE A 158 6.57 10.32 -5.63
N PHE A 159 7.04 10.72 -4.44
CA PHE A 159 8.10 11.72 -4.30
C PHE A 159 9.52 11.14 -4.31
N ASN A 160 9.71 9.84 -4.53
CA ASN A 160 11.03 9.27 -4.82
C ASN A 160 11.75 10.01 -5.96
N GLY A 161 10.99 10.55 -6.93
CA GLY A 161 11.47 11.38 -8.02
C GLY A 161 10.74 12.74 -8.07
N VAL A 162 10.80 13.53 -7.00
CA VAL A 162 9.99 14.77 -6.84
C VAL A 162 9.97 15.69 -8.07
N GLY A 163 11.10 15.93 -8.75
CA GLY A 163 11.11 16.80 -9.95
C GLY A 163 10.33 16.23 -11.12
N HIS A 164 10.34 14.91 -11.28
CA HIS A 164 9.55 14.20 -12.30
C HIS A 164 8.06 14.17 -11.93
N ALA A 165 7.76 13.88 -10.67
CA ALA A 165 6.40 13.88 -10.12
C ALA A 165 5.70 15.25 -10.27
N VAL A 166 6.39 16.34 -9.90
CA VAL A 166 5.93 17.72 -10.08
C VAL A 166 5.61 18.00 -11.55
N ALA A 167 6.53 17.69 -12.46
CA ALA A 167 6.32 17.93 -13.89
C ALA A 167 5.15 17.13 -14.49
N ILE A 168 4.81 15.96 -13.91
CA ILE A 168 3.64 15.17 -14.32
C ILE A 168 2.35 15.83 -13.85
N VAL A 169 2.24 16.22 -12.58
CA VAL A 169 0.98 16.76 -12.04
C VAL A 169 0.67 18.15 -12.58
N GLU A 170 1.69 18.96 -12.86
CA GLU A 170 1.53 20.25 -13.55
C GLU A 170 0.99 20.05 -14.98
N ALA A 171 1.56 19.10 -15.72
CA ALA A 171 1.10 18.77 -17.07
C ALA A 171 -0.31 18.16 -17.06
N LEU A 172 -0.62 17.28 -16.11
CA LEU A 172 -1.96 16.72 -15.91
C LEU A 172 -3.00 17.82 -15.67
N ALA A 173 -2.73 18.74 -14.76
CA ALA A 173 -3.64 19.85 -14.45
C ALA A 173 -3.84 20.80 -15.63
N CYS A 174 -2.78 21.03 -16.43
CA CYS A 174 -2.84 21.87 -17.63
C CYS A 174 -3.60 21.19 -18.78
N GLU A 175 -3.34 19.91 -19.06
CA GLU A 175 -3.90 19.19 -20.19
C GLU A 175 -5.34 18.72 -19.95
N PHE A 176 -5.68 18.37 -18.70
CA PHE A 176 -6.98 17.82 -18.33
C PHE A 176 -7.65 18.57 -17.16
N PRO A 177 -8.06 19.85 -17.33
CA PRO A 177 -8.71 20.61 -16.27
C PRO A 177 -9.92 19.88 -15.69
N GLY A 178 -9.95 19.72 -14.36
CA GLY A 178 -11.02 19.05 -13.63
C GLY A 178 -10.83 17.54 -13.42
N VAL A 179 -9.82 16.92 -14.05
CA VAL A 179 -9.39 15.55 -13.70
C VAL A 179 -8.54 15.63 -12.44
N SER A 180 -8.98 14.98 -11.37
CA SER A 180 -8.26 14.97 -10.10
C SER A 180 -7.33 13.75 -9.99
N TYR A 181 -6.53 13.66 -8.92
CA TYR A 181 -5.67 12.49 -8.72
C TYR A 181 -5.38 12.22 -7.24
N ASP A 182 -4.84 11.04 -6.93
CA ASP A 182 -4.31 10.68 -5.62
C ASP A 182 -2.93 10.04 -5.74
N VAL A 183 -2.13 10.14 -4.68
CA VAL A 183 -0.73 9.71 -4.64
C VAL A 183 -0.38 9.07 -3.31
N THR A 184 0.57 8.12 -3.33
CA THR A 184 1.18 7.59 -2.11
C THR A 184 2.51 8.30 -1.86
N ILE A 185 2.68 8.93 -0.69
CA ILE A 185 3.93 9.62 -0.31
C ILE A 185 4.30 9.31 1.14
N LYS A 186 5.56 8.94 1.35
CA LYS A 186 6.11 8.67 2.67
C LYS A 186 6.20 9.94 3.54
N VAL A 187 5.98 9.82 4.85
CA VAL A 187 6.08 10.94 5.82
C VAL A 187 7.42 11.68 5.69
N GLU A 188 8.54 10.94 5.54
CA GLU A 188 9.87 11.51 5.33
C GLU A 188 9.92 12.45 4.10
N HIS A 189 9.31 12.07 2.98
CA HIS A 189 9.26 12.89 1.78
C HIS A 189 8.26 14.05 1.89
N LEU A 190 7.13 13.87 2.57
CA LEU A 190 6.19 14.96 2.86
C LEU A 190 6.87 16.06 3.67
N LYS A 191 7.62 15.68 4.72
CA LYS A 191 8.41 16.61 5.55
C LYS A 191 9.51 17.29 4.73
N ARG A 192 10.28 16.51 3.95
CA ARG A 192 11.41 17.03 3.16
C ARG A 192 10.99 17.99 2.06
N HIS A 193 9.85 17.73 1.41
CA HIS A 193 9.33 18.48 0.27
C HIS A 193 8.09 19.29 0.63
N ARG A 194 8.07 19.84 1.84
CA ARG A 194 6.98 20.64 2.38
C ARG A 194 6.59 21.83 1.48
N ASP A 195 7.55 22.36 0.75
CA ASP A 195 7.44 23.47 -0.21
C ASP A 195 6.80 23.07 -1.55
N ARG A 196 6.44 21.79 -1.71
CA ARG A 196 5.72 21.25 -2.87
C ARG A 196 4.32 20.75 -2.55
N LEU A 197 3.89 20.78 -1.29
CA LEU A 197 2.57 20.24 -0.92
C LEU A 197 1.41 21.12 -1.40
N THR A 198 1.59 22.45 -1.42
CA THR A 198 0.59 23.38 -1.99
C THR A 198 0.39 23.13 -3.47
N LEU A 199 1.47 22.81 -4.21
CA LEU A 199 1.37 22.42 -5.61
C LEU A 199 0.42 21.23 -5.77
N LEU A 200 0.55 20.16 -4.97
CA LEU A 200 -0.32 18.98 -5.08
C LEU A 200 -1.80 19.36 -4.97
N ARG A 201 -2.14 20.20 -3.99
CA ARG A 201 -3.50 20.73 -3.83
C ARG A 201 -3.93 21.52 -5.06
N ASP A 202 -3.11 22.45 -5.50
CA ASP A 202 -3.43 23.39 -6.59
C ASP A 202 -3.57 22.68 -7.94
N THR A 203 -2.88 21.54 -8.13
CA THR A 203 -3.00 20.70 -9.32
C THR A 203 -4.12 19.66 -9.23
N GLY A 204 -4.90 19.62 -8.15
CA GLY A 204 -6.11 18.79 -8.04
C GLY A 204 -5.95 17.46 -7.30
N CYS A 205 -4.91 17.29 -6.47
CA CYS A 205 -4.78 16.13 -5.60
C CYS A 205 -5.95 16.07 -4.59
N GLN A 206 -6.66 14.95 -4.54
CA GLN A 206 -7.81 14.76 -3.64
C GLN A 206 -7.38 14.32 -2.25
N PHE A 207 -6.35 13.47 -2.17
CA PHE A 207 -5.75 13.03 -0.93
C PHE A 207 -4.37 12.43 -1.19
N VAL A 208 -3.56 12.41 -0.14
CA VAL A 208 -2.28 11.70 -0.12
C VAL A 208 -2.38 10.51 0.82
N VAL A 209 -2.15 9.30 0.29
CA VAL A 209 -1.95 8.12 1.13
C VAL A 209 -0.55 8.22 1.74
N THR A 210 -0.43 8.11 3.05
CA THR A 210 0.88 8.19 3.72
C THR A 210 1.17 7.01 4.63
N ALA A 211 2.27 6.32 4.35
CA ALA A 211 2.67 5.10 5.05
C ALA A 211 3.34 5.42 6.39
N VAL A 212 2.53 5.60 7.43
CA VAL A 212 2.99 5.91 8.81
C VAL A 212 3.49 4.65 9.51
N GLU A 213 2.79 3.53 9.33
CA GLU A 213 2.97 2.23 9.99
C GLU A 213 2.75 2.22 11.51
N SER A 214 3.34 3.15 12.24
CA SER A 214 3.31 3.21 13.71
C SER A 214 3.47 4.64 14.24
N VAL A 215 3.01 4.90 15.46
CA VAL A 215 3.30 6.12 16.23
C VAL A 215 4.32 5.89 17.34
N ASP A 216 4.92 4.70 17.39
CA ASP A 216 6.01 4.36 18.30
C ASP A 216 7.35 4.47 17.55
N ASP A 217 8.20 5.40 17.99
CA ASP A 217 9.50 5.67 17.37
C ASP A 217 10.45 4.45 17.41
N VAL A 218 10.32 3.57 18.40
CA VAL A 218 11.09 2.32 18.48
C VAL A 218 10.67 1.38 17.35
N VAL A 219 9.37 1.26 17.11
CA VAL A 219 8.83 0.45 15.99
C VAL A 219 9.26 1.07 14.64
N LEU A 220 9.15 2.39 14.49
CA LEU A 220 9.54 3.09 13.26
C LEU A 220 11.04 2.91 12.95
N ALA A 221 11.90 2.97 13.96
CA ALA A 221 13.33 2.70 13.82
C ALA A 221 13.61 1.24 13.43
N ARG A 222 12.91 0.28 14.05
CA ARG A 222 12.99 -1.15 13.70
C ARG A 222 12.48 -1.43 12.28
N LEU A 223 11.53 -0.68 11.77
CA LEU A 223 11.07 -0.79 10.38
C LEU A 223 11.94 -0.01 9.37
N VAL A 224 12.86 0.84 9.85
CA VAL A 224 13.66 1.77 9.02
C VAL A 224 12.75 2.72 8.23
N LYS A 225 11.76 3.30 8.92
CA LYS A 225 10.80 4.22 8.29
C LYS A 225 11.35 5.60 8.05
N GLY A 226 12.45 6.03 8.67
CA GLY A 226 13.07 7.33 8.36
C GLY A 226 12.22 8.54 8.74
N HIS A 227 11.20 8.34 9.58
CA HIS A 227 10.39 9.38 10.21
C HIS A 227 10.09 9.00 11.67
N THR A 228 9.74 9.99 12.47
CA THR A 228 9.27 9.85 13.86
C THR A 228 7.78 10.16 13.98
N ARG A 229 7.18 9.89 15.14
CA ARG A 229 5.84 10.36 15.51
C ARG A 229 5.71 11.87 15.36
N ALA A 230 6.69 12.63 15.85
CA ALA A 230 6.69 14.10 15.76
C ALA A 230 6.68 14.58 14.30
N ASP A 231 7.39 13.87 13.41
CA ASP A 231 7.36 14.18 11.97
C ASP A 231 5.98 13.94 11.37
N PHE A 232 5.32 12.84 11.75
CA PHE A 232 3.95 12.55 11.32
C PHE A 232 2.97 13.62 11.80
N GLU A 233 3.02 13.99 13.09
CA GLU A 233 2.16 15.03 13.67
C GLU A 233 2.36 16.39 12.96
N ALA A 234 3.62 16.76 12.69
CA ALA A 234 3.94 17.98 11.95
C ALA A 234 3.41 17.97 10.50
N VAL A 235 3.54 16.84 9.80
CA VAL A 235 3.01 16.66 8.44
C VAL A 235 1.48 16.76 8.44
N VAL A 236 0.81 16.17 9.43
CA VAL A 236 -0.65 16.26 9.58
C VAL A 236 -1.10 17.71 9.75
N GLU A 237 -0.45 18.47 10.64
CA GLU A 237 -0.77 19.88 10.85
C GLU A 237 -0.53 20.72 9.59
N GLN A 238 0.58 20.49 8.90
CA GLN A 238 0.88 21.20 7.67
C GLN A 238 -0.16 20.92 6.57
N CYS A 239 -0.48 19.64 6.35
CA CYS A 239 -1.47 19.24 5.35
C CYS A 239 -2.87 19.78 5.68
N ARG A 240 -3.25 19.80 6.96
CA ARG A 240 -4.48 20.46 7.43
C ARG A 240 -4.49 21.95 7.11
N THR A 241 -3.40 22.67 7.43
CA THR A 241 -3.26 24.11 7.20
C THR A 241 -3.45 24.48 5.72
N ILE A 242 -2.90 23.67 4.81
CA ILE A 242 -3.00 23.95 3.37
C ILE A 242 -4.28 23.40 2.73
N GLY A 243 -5.07 22.57 3.43
CA GLY A 243 -6.25 21.92 2.89
C GLY A 243 -5.94 20.74 1.96
N LEU A 244 -4.86 19.99 2.22
CA LEU A 244 -4.51 18.77 1.49
C LEU A 244 -4.85 17.54 2.36
N PRO A 245 -5.90 16.77 2.05
CA PRO A 245 -6.29 15.62 2.87
C PRO A 245 -5.20 14.54 2.91
N LEU A 246 -4.94 14.00 4.11
CA LEU A 246 -4.09 12.82 4.29
C LEU A 246 -4.95 11.61 4.61
N THR A 247 -4.54 10.46 4.08
CA THR A 247 -5.10 9.14 4.36
C THR A 247 -3.97 8.27 4.92
N PRO A 248 -3.71 8.32 6.23
CA PRO A 248 -2.60 7.58 6.82
C PRO A 248 -2.89 6.08 6.89
N THR A 249 -1.86 5.27 6.64
CA THR A 249 -1.89 3.80 6.76
C THR A 249 -1.00 3.32 7.90
N PHE A 250 -1.40 2.22 8.52
CA PHE A 250 -0.77 1.69 9.73
C PHE A 250 -0.58 0.18 9.65
N ILE A 251 0.37 -0.35 10.41
CA ILE A 251 0.52 -1.78 10.71
C ILE A 251 0.53 -1.89 12.24
N PRO A 252 -0.64 -1.82 12.90
CA PRO A 252 -0.71 -1.69 14.34
C PRO A 252 -0.13 -2.89 15.09
N PHE A 253 -0.28 -4.09 14.54
CA PHE A 253 0.19 -5.31 15.18
C PHE A 253 1.54 -5.73 14.61
N THR A 254 2.60 -5.27 15.27
CA THR A 254 3.99 -5.64 14.98
C THR A 254 4.54 -6.58 16.06
N PRO A 255 5.68 -7.25 15.83
CA PRO A 255 6.37 -8.03 16.85
C PRO A 255 6.77 -7.26 18.12
N TRP A 256 6.65 -5.93 18.11
CA TRP A 256 7.12 -5.05 19.19
C TRP A 256 6.00 -4.22 19.84
N VAL A 257 4.76 -4.35 19.35
CA VAL A 257 3.64 -3.55 19.89
C VAL A 257 3.25 -4.04 21.27
N THR A 258 2.76 -3.15 22.11
CA THR A 258 2.11 -3.50 23.38
C THR A 258 0.63 -3.15 23.33
N LEU A 259 -0.18 -3.72 24.24
CA LEU A 259 -1.58 -3.30 24.43
C LEU A 259 -1.68 -1.78 24.62
N ARG A 260 -0.78 -1.21 25.42
CA ARG A 260 -0.68 0.25 25.63
C ARG A 260 -0.30 0.96 24.34
N GLY A 261 0.66 0.45 23.57
CA GLY A 261 1.07 1.02 22.28
C GLY A 261 -0.07 1.07 21.26
N TYR A 262 -0.89 0.01 21.17
CA TYR A 262 -2.09 0.02 20.33
C TYR A 262 -3.14 1.03 20.82
N PHE A 263 -3.33 1.15 22.14
CA PHE A 263 -4.19 2.18 22.72
C PHE A 263 -3.70 3.60 22.41
N GLU A 264 -2.39 3.85 22.52
CA GLU A 264 -1.77 5.13 22.18
C GLU A 264 -1.90 5.47 20.70
N LEU A 265 -1.85 4.47 19.81
CA LEU A 265 -2.17 4.67 18.39
C LEU A 265 -3.59 5.22 18.22
N LEU A 266 -4.60 4.59 18.83
CA LEU A 266 -5.98 5.07 18.78
C LEU A 266 -6.09 6.48 19.35
N ARG A 267 -5.50 6.75 20.52
CA ARG A 267 -5.48 8.08 21.12
C ARG A 267 -4.84 9.13 20.22
N THR A 268 -3.76 8.78 19.52
CA THR A 268 -3.08 9.68 18.59
C THR A 268 -3.94 9.98 17.36
N ILE A 269 -4.61 8.97 16.80
CA ILE A 269 -5.55 9.17 15.67
C ILE A 269 -6.70 10.09 16.07
N ASP A 270 -7.27 9.92 17.27
CA ASP A 270 -8.34 10.79 17.78
C ASP A 270 -7.84 12.22 18.05
N ALA A 271 -6.69 12.37 18.71
CA ALA A 271 -6.10 13.67 19.01
C ALA A 271 -5.75 14.46 17.73
N LEU A 272 -5.34 13.77 16.67
CA LEU A 272 -5.08 14.36 15.36
C LEU A 272 -6.33 14.50 14.49
N GLN A 273 -7.52 14.13 14.99
CA GLN A 273 -8.78 14.19 14.27
C GLN A 273 -8.78 13.38 12.95
N LEU A 274 -8.11 12.22 12.95
CA LEU A 274 -7.91 11.37 11.78
C LEU A 274 -8.85 10.16 11.71
N VAL A 275 -9.82 10.04 12.61
CA VAL A 275 -10.74 8.89 12.67
C VAL A 275 -11.44 8.64 11.32
N GLU A 276 -11.95 9.69 10.69
CA GLU A 276 -12.61 9.60 9.38
C GLU A 276 -11.62 9.50 8.21
N HIS A 277 -10.31 9.63 8.44
CA HIS A 277 -9.26 9.51 7.43
C HIS A 277 -8.67 8.09 7.36
N VAL A 278 -8.86 7.28 8.39
CA VAL A 278 -8.28 5.93 8.48
C VAL A 278 -9.35 4.88 8.15
N ALA A 279 -9.09 4.05 7.15
CA ALA A 279 -9.95 2.91 6.87
C ALA A 279 -9.89 1.91 8.06
N PRO A 280 -11.01 1.43 8.62
CA PRO A 280 -11.01 0.60 9.83
C PRO A 280 -10.13 -0.65 9.76
N ILE A 281 -10.03 -1.26 8.58
CA ILE A 281 -9.14 -2.39 8.32
C ILE A 281 -7.65 -2.07 8.55
N GLN A 282 -7.21 -0.82 8.39
CA GLN A 282 -5.84 -0.39 8.71
C GLN A 282 -5.53 -0.55 10.20
N LEU A 283 -6.56 -0.49 11.05
CA LEU A 283 -6.43 -0.67 12.50
C LEU A 283 -6.32 -2.14 12.90
N THR A 284 -6.54 -3.08 11.97
CA THR A 284 -6.48 -4.52 12.25
C THR A 284 -5.21 -5.18 11.72
N LEU A 285 -4.40 -4.45 10.93
CA LEU A 285 -3.31 -5.03 10.16
C LEU A 285 -2.22 -5.61 11.07
N ARG A 286 -1.87 -6.85 10.78
CA ARG A 286 -0.73 -7.57 11.37
C ARG A 286 0.42 -7.57 10.38
N LEU A 287 1.61 -7.25 10.88
CA LEU A 287 2.83 -7.29 10.10
C LEU A 287 3.05 -8.69 9.54
N LEU A 288 3.27 -8.79 8.23
CA LEU A 288 3.62 -10.03 7.56
C LEU A 288 5.12 -10.08 7.33
N ILE A 289 5.73 -11.23 7.62
CA ILE A 289 7.15 -11.49 7.36
C ILE A 289 7.21 -12.47 6.19
N GLN A 290 7.43 -11.96 4.98
CA GLN A 290 7.50 -12.80 3.78
C GLN A 290 8.91 -13.31 3.51
N GLU A 291 9.02 -14.30 2.64
CA GLU A 291 10.31 -14.75 2.09
C GLU A 291 11.10 -13.56 1.51
N GLY A 292 12.40 -13.50 1.82
CA GLY A 292 13.26 -12.39 1.42
C GLY A 292 13.02 -11.06 2.12
N SER A 293 12.10 -10.96 3.09
CA SER A 293 11.95 -9.75 3.91
C SER A 293 13.24 -9.44 4.67
N ARG A 294 13.62 -8.15 4.72
CA ARG A 294 14.76 -7.70 5.53
C ARG A 294 14.50 -7.80 7.04
N LEU A 295 13.28 -8.11 7.47
CA LEU A 295 13.00 -8.46 8.87
C LEU A 295 13.70 -9.76 9.28
N LEU A 296 13.99 -10.66 8.32
CA LEU A 296 14.73 -11.89 8.55
C LEU A 296 16.24 -11.66 8.75
N GLU A 297 16.73 -10.44 8.45
CA GLU A 297 18.11 -10.02 8.75
C GLU A 297 18.29 -9.64 10.23
N LEU A 298 17.19 -9.44 10.96
CA LEU A 298 17.25 -9.18 12.39
C LEU A 298 17.64 -10.46 13.13
N GLU A 299 18.46 -10.32 14.17
CA GLU A 299 18.68 -11.41 15.12
C GLU A 299 17.34 -11.85 15.74
N ARG A 300 17.20 -13.13 16.06
CA ARG A 300 15.93 -13.69 16.59
C ARG A 300 15.43 -12.92 17.81
N ASP A 301 16.33 -12.57 18.72
CA ASP A 301 16.00 -11.81 19.94
C ASP A 301 15.58 -10.37 19.61
N ALA A 302 16.15 -9.79 18.55
CA ALA A 302 15.76 -8.47 18.05
C ALA A 302 14.40 -8.48 17.36
N LEU A 303 13.87 -9.62 16.89
CA LEU A 303 12.51 -9.67 16.34
C LEU A 303 11.45 -9.52 17.44
N GLY A 304 11.72 -9.90 18.70
CA GLY A 304 10.76 -9.75 19.80
C GLY A 304 9.50 -10.63 19.66
N ALA A 305 9.57 -11.68 18.84
CA ALA A 305 8.49 -12.65 18.63
C ALA A 305 9.08 -14.04 18.33
N SER A 306 8.32 -15.09 18.65
CA SER A 306 8.67 -16.44 18.22
C SER A 306 8.31 -16.61 16.75
N LEU A 307 9.30 -16.95 15.92
CA LEU A 307 9.13 -17.14 14.47
C LEU A 307 9.01 -18.64 14.15
N GLY A 308 7.90 -19.03 13.54
CA GLY A 308 7.68 -20.38 13.03
C GLY A 308 8.37 -20.63 11.68
N PRO A 309 8.34 -21.88 11.17
CA PRO A 309 8.80 -22.19 9.83
C PRO A 309 7.94 -21.48 8.77
N PHE A 310 8.48 -21.26 7.57
CA PHE A 310 7.74 -20.66 6.47
C PHE A 310 6.45 -21.45 6.16
N ASP A 311 5.31 -20.76 6.16
CA ASP A 311 4.01 -21.33 5.81
C ASP A 311 3.74 -21.12 4.31
N GLU A 312 3.86 -22.18 3.52
CA GLU A 312 3.64 -22.15 2.07
C GLU A 312 2.19 -21.84 1.65
N ARG A 313 1.21 -21.93 2.54
CA ARG A 313 -0.20 -21.59 2.26
C ARG A 313 -0.47 -20.11 2.49
N LEU A 314 0.16 -19.53 3.51
CA LEU A 314 0.04 -18.12 3.86
C LEU A 314 1.10 -17.25 3.17
N LEU A 315 2.18 -17.86 2.69
CA LEU A 315 3.36 -17.24 2.07
C LEU A 315 4.11 -16.30 3.01
N VAL A 316 4.17 -16.67 4.28
CA VAL A 316 4.80 -15.88 5.35
C VAL A 316 5.48 -16.80 6.36
N TYR A 317 6.42 -16.25 7.11
CA TYR A 317 6.85 -16.79 8.40
C TYR A 317 5.84 -16.35 9.47
N PRO A 318 5.03 -17.28 10.01
CA PRO A 318 4.11 -16.95 11.09
C PRO A 318 4.93 -16.59 12.33
N TRP A 319 4.48 -15.57 13.05
CA TRP A 319 5.10 -15.16 14.31
C TRP A 319 4.06 -15.07 15.42
N VAL A 320 4.46 -15.42 16.62
CA VAL A 320 3.65 -15.33 17.86
C VAL A 320 4.27 -14.25 18.73
N HIS A 321 3.43 -13.33 19.20
CA HIS A 321 3.89 -12.25 20.06
C HIS A 321 4.36 -12.79 21.41
N VAL A 322 5.41 -12.20 22.00
CA VAL A 322 5.91 -12.62 23.32
C VAL A 322 4.89 -12.43 24.44
N ASP A 323 3.99 -11.46 24.28
CA ASP A 323 2.78 -11.29 25.09
C ASP A 323 1.55 -11.81 24.32
N PRO A 324 0.97 -12.97 24.70
CA PRO A 324 -0.21 -13.54 24.07
C PRO A 324 -1.46 -12.64 24.13
N ALA A 325 -1.51 -11.65 25.03
CA ALA A 325 -2.61 -10.71 25.09
C ALA A 325 -2.68 -9.80 23.85
N VAL A 326 -1.53 -9.50 23.23
CA VAL A 326 -1.46 -8.73 21.98
C VAL A 326 -2.09 -9.50 20.82
N ASP A 327 -1.80 -10.79 20.69
CA ASP A 327 -2.39 -11.63 19.64
C ASP A 327 -3.91 -11.76 19.83
N ARG A 328 -4.37 -11.97 21.07
CA ARG A 328 -5.82 -11.98 21.38
C ARG A 328 -6.49 -10.64 21.10
N LEU A 329 -5.81 -9.51 21.33
CA LEU A 329 -6.33 -8.19 21.00
C LEU A 329 -6.45 -8.04 19.47
N GLN A 330 -5.44 -8.47 18.70
CA GLN A 330 -5.46 -8.41 17.25
C GLN A 330 -6.66 -9.18 16.67
N GLU A 331 -6.89 -10.40 17.14
CA GLU A 331 -8.03 -11.22 16.72
C GLU A 331 -9.37 -10.53 17.07
N ALA A 332 -9.50 -9.98 18.27
CA ALA A 332 -10.71 -9.29 18.71
C ALA A 332 -10.99 -8.02 17.88
N VAL A 333 -9.96 -7.22 17.62
CA VAL A 333 -10.02 -6.02 16.77
C VAL A 333 -10.42 -6.38 15.34
N ALA A 334 -9.78 -7.41 14.76
CA ALA A 334 -10.13 -7.91 13.43
C ALA A 334 -11.58 -8.42 13.36
N ALA A 335 -12.05 -9.11 14.40
CA ALA A 335 -13.41 -9.62 14.48
C ALA A 335 -14.47 -8.50 14.59
N VAL A 336 -14.16 -7.40 15.30
CA VAL A 336 -15.04 -6.22 15.36
C VAL A 336 -15.20 -5.60 13.96
N VAL A 337 -14.08 -5.29 13.29
CA VAL A 337 -14.11 -4.69 11.94
C VAL A 337 -14.75 -5.63 10.93
N GLY A 338 -14.47 -6.94 11.00
CA GLY A 338 -15.04 -7.93 10.10
C GLY A 338 -16.55 -8.10 10.20
N ARG A 339 -17.17 -7.80 11.35
CA ARG A 339 -18.64 -7.84 11.54
C ARG A 339 -19.32 -6.52 11.17
N GLY A 340 -18.62 -5.39 11.27
CA GLY A 340 -19.16 -4.05 11.01
C GLY A 340 -18.90 -3.52 9.61
N LEU A 341 -19.03 -4.34 8.57
CA LEU A 341 -18.73 -3.93 7.18
C LEU A 341 -19.57 -2.74 6.69
N THR A 342 -20.73 -2.52 7.29
CA THR A 342 -21.65 -1.40 6.99
C THR A 342 -21.61 -0.27 8.02
N SER A 343 -20.91 -0.46 9.15
CA SER A 343 -20.79 0.53 10.21
C SER A 343 -19.96 1.74 9.76
N SER A 344 -20.17 2.87 10.42
CA SER A 344 -19.35 4.06 10.18
C SER A 344 -17.91 3.89 10.71
N ARG A 345 -16.96 4.69 10.20
CA ARG A 345 -15.57 4.65 10.69
C ARG A 345 -15.51 5.03 12.17
N SER A 346 -16.18 6.11 12.56
CA SER A 346 -16.32 6.54 13.95
C SER A 346 -16.91 5.46 14.87
N GLU A 347 -17.99 4.79 14.47
CA GLU A 347 -18.61 3.74 15.29
C GLU A 347 -17.66 2.57 15.53
N LEU A 348 -17.00 2.08 14.47
CA LEU A 348 -15.99 1.03 14.60
C LEU A 348 -14.83 1.49 15.48
N PHE A 349 -14.34 2.71 15.28
CA PHE A 349 -13.26 3.28 16.07
C PHE A 349 -13.61 3.35 17.57
N ASP A 350 -14.82 3.80 17.91
CA ASP A 350 -15.31 3.85 19.29
C ASP A 350 -15.36 2.44 19.92
N GLN A 351 -15.80 1.43 19.17
CA GLN A 351 -15.76 0.03 19.61
C GLN A 351 -14.33 -0.46 19.87
N LEU A 352 -13.37 -0.14 18.98
CA LEU A 352 -11.97 -0.52 19.14
C LEU A 352 -11.32 0.17 20.36
N LEU A 353 -11.64 1.45 20.58
CA LEU A 353 -11.17 2.22 21.72
C LEU A 353 -11.72 1.66 23.03
N ALA A 354 -13.02 1.36 23.10
CA ALA A 354 -13.65 0.75 24.27
C ALA A 354 -13.08 -0.65 24.56
N LEU A 355 -12.97 -1.50 23.54
CA LEU A 355 -12.37 -2.84 23.64
C LEU A 355 -10.96 -2.77 24.21
N THR A 356 -10.13 -1.85 23.71
CA THR A 356 -8.73 -1.75 24.15
C THR A 356 -8.61 -1.17 25.56
N ALA A 357 -9.45 -0.19 25.91
CA ALA A 357 -9.51 0.38 27.26
C ALA A 357 -9.88 -0.68 28.31
N ASP A 358 -10.88 -1.51 28.01
CA ASP A 358 -11.30 -2.65 28.84
C ASP A 358 -10.15 -3.63 29.07
N ARG A 359 -9.42 -4.02 28.01
CA ARG A 359 -8.25 -4.91 28.13
C ARG A 359 -7.10 -4.33 28.95
N LEU A 360 -7.02 -3.01 29.06
CA LEU A 360 -6.02 -2.31 29.86
C LEU A 360 -6.50 -2.01 31.29
N GLY A 361 -7.77 -2.29 31.63
CA GLY A 361 -8.35 -1.92 32.92
C GLY A 361 -8.42 -0.42 33.14
N VAL A 362 -8.56 0.38 32.07
CA VAL A 362 -8.65 1.84 32.14
C VAL A 362 -10.03 2.32 31.67
N ALA A 363 -10.45 3.49 32.13
CA ALA A 363 -11.67 4.11 31.65
C ALA A 363 -11.56 4.43 30.15
N THR A 364 -12.63 4.17 29.38
CA THR A 364 -12.71 4.58 27.99
C THR A 364 -12.70 6.11 27.91
N PRO A 365 -11.68 6.72 27.29
CA PRO A 365 -11.60 8.17 27.26
C PRO A 365 -12.65 8.74 26.31
N ARG A 366 -13.17 9.91 26.66
CA ARG A 366 -14.00 10.69 25.72
C ARG A 366 -13.12 11.11 24.53
N ARG A 367 -13.66 11.00 23.32
CA ARG A 367 -12.99 11.50 22.12
C ARG A 367 -12.77 13.01 22.20
N VAL A 368 -11.63 13.46 21.66
CA VAL A 368 -11.30 14.89 21.58
C VAL A 368 -12.23 15.61 20.61
N SER A 369 -12.64 14.94 19.54
CA SER A 369 -13.59 15.50 18.57
C SER A 369 -15.00 14.96 18.78
N ASP A 370 -16.00 15.85 18.76
CA ASP A 370 -17.42 15.49 18.61
C ASP A 370 -17.78 15.16 17.13
N ALA A 371 -16.78 14.93 16.26
CA ALA A 371 -16.92 15.09 14.81
C ALA A 371 -17.98 14.17 14.18
N ARG A 372 -19.08 14.80 13.76
CA ARG A 372 -20.10 14.26 12.87
C ARG A 372 -19.72 14.52 11.42
N ASP A 373 -20.07 13.52 10.61
CA ASP A 373 -20.14 13.42 9.16
C ASP A 373 -18.86 13.00 8.38
N ARG A 374 -18.84 11.72 8.02
CA ARG A 374 -17.92 11.05 7.07
C ARG A 374 -17.92 11.70 5.69
N ALA A 375 -18.93 12.50 5.38
CA ALA A 375 -19.16 13.08 4.06
C ALA A 375 -18.02 13.96 3.52
N ALA A 376 -17.02 14.34 4.33
CA ALA A 376 -15.98 15.31 3.94
C ALA A 376 -14.67 14.74 3.34
N VAL A 377 -14.32 13.46 3.56
CA VAL A 377 -12.98 12.93 3.18
C VAL A 377 -13.06 12.05 1.92
N PRO A 378 -12.42 12.44 0.80
CA PRO A 378 -12.39 11.59 -0.39
C PRO A 378 -11.72 10.23 -0.12
N TYR A 379 -12.29 9.15 -0.67
CA TYR A 379 -11.71 7.81 -0.54
C TYR A 379 -12.06 6.89 -1.72
N LEU A 380 -11.22 5.90 -2.00
CA LEU A 380 -11.53 4.83 -2.95
C LEU A 380 -12.42 3.77 -2.29
N ASN A 381 -13.50 3.35 -2.96
CA ASN A 381 -14.40 2.30 -2.45
C ASN A 381 -13.71 0.93 -2.30
N GLU A 382 -12.65 0.69 -3.07
CA GLU A 382 -11.73 -0.43 -2.91
C GLU A 382 -10.33 0.14 -2.63
N PRO A 383 -10.02 0.48 -1.36
CA PRO A 383 -8.73 1.06 -1.05
C PRO A 383 -7.63 0.02 -1.29
N TRP A 384 -6.58 0.43 -2.01
CA TRP A 384 -5.38 -0.37 -2.20
C TRP A 384 -4.61 -0.48 -0.88
N TYR A 385 -4.09 -1.68 -0.61
CA TYR A 385 -3.22 -1.97 0.52
C TYR A 385 -1.84 -2.27 -0.05
N CYS A 386 -0.81 -1.57 0.41
CA CYS A 386 0.58 -1.92 0.09
C CYS A 386 0.85 -3.42 0.34
#